data_AF-A0A031FZ25-F1
#
_entry.id   AF-A0A031FZ25-F1
#
_cell.length_a   1.000
_cell.length_b   1.000
_cell.length_c   1.000
_cell.angle_alpha   90.00
_cell.angle_beta   90.00
_cell.angle_gamma   90.00
#
_symmetry.space_group_name_H-M   'P 1'
#
loop_
_entity.id
_entity.type
_entity.pdbx_description
1 polymer ?
#
loop_
_entity_poly.entity_id
_entity_poly.type
_entity_poly.pdbx_seq_one_letter_code
_entity_poly.pdbx_strand_id
1 'polypeptide(L)' 'MFTDKPPFGFVDEAGRYVGFDTDIGRRFAKDLLGDENKVEFVAVEPASRIPFLQRDRST' A
#
# COMPACT_ATOMS: atom_id res chain seq x y z
N MET A 1 -5.30 -12.72 -2.23
CA MET A 1 -6.03 -11.48 -1.94
C MET A 1 -5.70 -11.01 -0.52
N PHE A 2 -4.94 -9.92 -0.41
CA PHE A 2 -4.87 -9.10 0.82
C PHE A 2 -5.63 -7.78 0.66
N THR A 3 -6.17 -7.52 -0.52
CA THR A 3 -7.05 -6.41 -0.90
C THR A 3 -8.47 -6.53 -0.36
N ASP A 4 -8.78 -7.59 0.40
CA ASP A 4 -10.10 -7.85 0.98
C ASP A 4 -10.01 -8.11 2.50
N LYS A 5 -9.15 -7.39 3.22
CA LYS A 5 -9.03 -7.51 4.68
C LYS A 5 -9.32 -6.21 5.41
N PRO A 6 -10.60 -5.78 5.48
CA PRO A 6 -11.00 -4.82 6.50
C PRO A 6 -10.59 -5.35 7.88
N PRO A 7 -10.01 -4.52 8.77
CA PRO A 7 -9.78 -3.07 8.65
C PRO A 7 -8.36 -2.66 8.16
N PHE A 8 -7.52 -3.61 7.73
CA PHE A 8 -6.09 -3.37 7.50
C PHE A 8 -5.78 -2.79 6.11
N GLY A 9 -6.28 -3.40 5.05
CA GLY A 9 -6.07 -2.93 3.69
C GLY A 9 -7.13 -3.51 2.76
N PHE A 10 -7.89 -2.64 2.11
CA PHE A 10 -8.90 -3.04 1.14
C PHE A 10 -9.20 -1.94 0.12
N VAL A 11 -9.95 -2.27 -0.93
CA VAL A 11 -10.43 -1.30 -1.90
C VAL A 11 -11.87 -0.94 -1.57
N ASP A 12 -12.18 0.36 -1.41
CA ASP A 12 -13.55 0.84 -1.17
C ASP A 12 -14.41 0.82 -2.45
N GLU A 13 -15.70 1.15 -2.33
CA GLU A 13 -16.63 1.23 -3.46
C GLU A 13 -16.22 2.26 -4.52
N ALA A 14 -15.39 3.24 -4.15
CA ALA A 14 -14.85 4.25 -5.05
C ALA A 14 -13.52 3.82 -5.72
N GLY A 15 -13.08 2.57 -5.50
CA GLY A 15 -11.85 2.03 -6.08
C GLY A 15 -10.58 2.51 -5.37
N ARG A 16 -10.68 3.07 -4.16
CA ARG A 16 -9.53 3.62 -3.42
C ARG A 16 -9.02 2.61 -2.39
N TYR A 17 -7.69 2.51 -2.29
CA TYR A 17 -7.06 1.74 -1.21
C TYR A 17 -7.29 2.44 0.13
N VAL A 18 -7.89 1.75 1.09
CA VAL A 18 -8.23 2.26 2.43
C VAL A 18 -7.90 1.22 3.50
N GLY A 19 -7.80 1.66 4.76
CA GLY A 19 -7.48 0.83 5.92
C GLY A 19 -6.15 1.19 6.58
N PHE A 20 -5.91 0.59 7.74
CA PHE A 20 -4.78 0.90 8.63
C PHE A 20 -3.41 0.92 7.93
N ASP A 21 -3.11 -0.07 7.07
CA ASP A 21 -1.84 -0.15 6.35
C ASP A 21 -1.67 1.02 5.38
N THR A 22 -2.74 1.42 4.71
CA THR A 22 -2.73 2.55 3.77
C THR A 22 -2.62 3.89 4.50
N ASP A 23 -3.20 4.01 5.69
CA ASP A 23 -3.11 5.22 6.51
C ASP A 23 -1.68 5.43 7.03
N ILE A 24 -0.99 4.34 7.40
CA ILE A 24 0.44 4.39 7.73
C ILE A 24 1.26 4.83 6.51
N GLY A 25 1.00 4.24 5.33
CA GLY A 25 1.69 4.61 4.10
C GLY A 25 1.52 6.10 3.74
N ARG A 26 0.29 6.62 3.80
CA ARG A 26 -0.02 8.05 3.62
C ARG A 26 0.69 8.92 4.65
N ARG A 27 0.74 8.47 5.91
CA ARG A 27 1.44 9.20 6.96
C ARG A 27 2.95 9.30 6.67
N PHE A 28 3.57 8.22 6.22
CA PHE A 28 4.98 8.28 5.79
C PHE A 28 5.17 9.23 4.60
N ALA A 29 4.29 9.21 3.60
CA ALA A 29 4.38 10.14 2.47
C ALA A 29 4.25 11.60 2.90
N LYS A 30 3.33 11.89 3.83
CA LYS A 30 3.21 13.23 4.42
C LYS A 30 4.47 13.65 5.15
N ASP A 31 4.98 12.80 6.04
CA ASP A 31 6.12 13.12 6.90
C ASP A 31 7.44 13.21 6.10
N LEU A 32 7.59 12.44 5.02
CA LEU A 32 8.82 12.41 4.21
C LEU A 32 8.78 13.32 2.98
N LEU A 33 7.62 13.49 2.35
CA LEU A 33 7.47 14.17 1.04
C LEU A 33 6.58 15.42 1.10
N GLY A 34 6.05 15.74 2.29
CA GLY A 34 5.19 16.90 2.54
C GLY A 34 3.76 16.77 2.01
N ASP A 35 3.39 15.62 1.45
CA ASP A 35 2.10 15.39 0.81
C ASP A 35 1.71 13.91 0.94
N GLU A 36 0.57 13.66 1.58
CA GLU A 36 0.05 12.31 1.82
C GLU A 36 -0.40 11.59 0.54
N ASN A 37 -0.56 12.32 -0.56
CA ASN A 37 -0.93 11.76 -1.86
C ASN A 37 0.30 11.33 -2.68
N LYS A 38 1.52 11.61 -2.22
CA LYS A 38 2.77 11.17 -2.87
C LYS A 38 3.14 9.74 -2.48
N VAL A 39 2.19 8.82 -2.65
CA VAL A 39 2.37 7.39 -2.41
C VAL A 39 1.63 6.60 -3.47
N GLU A 40 2.28 5.55 -3.97
CA GLU A 40 1.65 4.56 -4.84
C GLU A 40 1.49 3.25 -4.07
N PHE A 41 0.25 2.75 -4.02
CA PHE A 41 -0.05 1.47 -3.39
C PHE A 41 -0.12 0.37 -4.45
N VAL A 42 0.73 -0.64 -4.30
CA VAL A 42 0.74 -1.82 -5.17
C VAL A 42 0.14 -3.01 -4.44
N ALA A 43 -0.95 -3.56 -5.00
CA ALA A 43 -1.57 -4.76 -4.47
C ALA A 43 -0.70 -6.00 -4.78
N VAL A 44 -0.35 -6.76 -3.74
CA VAL A 44 0.48 -7.96 -3.84
C VAL A 44 -0.13 -9.15 -3.10
N GLU A 45 -0.07 -10.31 -3.74
CA GLU A 45 -0.50 -11.58 -3.16
C GLU A 45 0.44 -12.04 -2.03
N PRO A 46 -0.06 -12.68 -0.95
CA PRO A 46 0.75 -13.11 0.20
C PRO A 46 2.06 -13.80 -0.18
N ALA A 47 1.97 -14.77 -1.08
CA ALA A 47 3.08 -15.62 -1.50
C ALA A 47 4.12 -14.85 -2.34
N SER A 48 3.72 -13.73 -2.95
CA SER A 48 4.54 -12.96 -3.87
C SER A 48 5.22 -11.75 -3.23
N ARG A 49 4.91 -11.41 -1.96
CA ARG A 49 5.42 -10.19 -1.30
C ARG A 49 6.93 -10.14 -1.18
N ILE A 50 7.56 -11.24 -0.76
CA ILE A 50 9.01 -11.30 -0.59
C ILE A 50 9.71 -11.22 -1.97
N PRO A 51 9.34 -12.04 -2.97
CA PRO A 51 9.89 -11.90 -4.31
C PRO A 51 9.67 -10.50 -4.92
N PHE A 52 8.51 -9.90 -4.70
CA PHE A 52 8.18 -8.57 -5.20
C PHE A 52 9.12 -7.50 -4.63
N LEU A 53 9.27 -7.47 -3.30
CA LEU A 53 10.17 -6.53 -2.62
C LEU A 53 11.64 -6.70 -3.05
N GLN A 54 12.08 -7.92 -3.31
CA GLN A 54 13.45 -8.20 -3.73
C GLN A 54 13.74 -7.78 -5.18
N ARG A 55 12.74 -7.80 -6.06
CA ARG A 55 12.90 -7.42 -7.48
C ARG A 55 13.04 -5.91 -7.68
N ASP A 56 12.35 -5.12 -6.86
CA ASP A 56 12.35 -3.66 -6.96
C ASP A 56 13.71 -3.04 -6.58
N ARG A 57 14.59 -3.79 -5.90
CA ARG A 57 15.94 -3.35 -5.50
C ARG A 57 16.98 -3.36 -6.66
N SER A 58 16.53 -3.44 -7.92
CA SER A 58 17.38 -3.74 -9.09
C SER A 58 17.43 -2.63 -10.15
N THR A 59 16.94 -1.41 -9.89
CA THR A 59 17.10 -0.30 -10.85
C THR A 59 17.30 1.04 -10.14
#